data_AF-A0A1K1UJT2-F1
#
_entry.id   AF-A0A1K1UJT2-F1
#
_cell.length_a   1.000
_cell.length_b   1.000
_cell.length_c   1.000
_cell.angle_alpha   90.00
_cell.angle_beta   90.00
_cell.angle_gamma   90.00
#
_symmetry.space_group_name_H-M   'P 1'
#
loop_
_entity.id
_entity.type
_entity.pdbx_description
1 polymer ?
#
loop_
_entity_poly.entity_id
_entity_poly.type
_entity_poly.pdbx_seq_one_letter_code
_entity_poly.pdbx_strand_id
1 'polypeptide(L)'
;MNLVEPRDFWERNTVLAEAFCASDERMRRAQALLDETQAERSRTLAAFAVTVGDDGSIADLMGLNEREVRLARRTVGRTDARSLAEKLLSRFSSRAGESAAEPAAAPENPLPRPADETPPPPPKAPQPAPPPTAPPAPVSAPAPATTGTLAYIPSQSPPVEVENTVIWSPSMDSVLLWSWESGLDLQTVAAELGLEVRTLLMRVQELANDGLLTLATPVADVGRSGRHRRHHHEEGYAALFSPTATFPTHVSY
;
A
#
# COMPACT_ATOMS: atom_id res chain seq x y z
N MET A 1 19.27 11.05 -46.93
CA MET A 1 19.77 10.34 -45.74
C MET A 1 20.56 11.34 -44.93
N ASN A 2 20.04 11.80 -43.79
CA ASN A 2 20.76 12.74 -42.94
C ASN A 2 21.85 11.97 -42.20
N LEU A 3 23.13 12.21 -42.53
CA LEU A 3 24.24 11.79 -41.69
C LEU A 3 24.11 12.61 -40.40
N VAL A 4 23.68 11.95 -39.31
CA VAL A 4 23.79 12.53 -37.97
C VAL A 4 25.29 12.74 -37.72
N GLU A 5 25.68 13.97 -37.40
CA GLU A 5 27.08 14.29 -37.18
C GLU A 5 27.59 13.49 -35.96
N PRO A 6 28.78 12.88 -36.00
CA PRO A 6 29.26 12.05 -34.90
C PRO A 6 29.23 12.76 -33.54
N ARG A 7 29.39 14.09 -33.53
CA ARG A 7 29.29 14.95 -32.34
C ARG A 7 27.89 14.95 -31.72
N ASP A 8 26.85 15.10 -32.53
CA ASP A 8 25.46 15.10 -32.08
C ASP A 8 25.07 13.77 -31.41
N PHE A 9 25.61 12.65 -31.91
CA PHE A 9 25.40 11.34 -31.30
C PHE A 9 26.02 11.25 -29.90
N TRP A 10 27.24 11.77 -29.73
CA TRP A 10 27.92 11.79 -28.42
C TRP A 10 27.24 12.73 -27.42
N GLU A 11 26.80 13.90 -27.84
CA GLU A 11 26.07 14.84 -26.97
C GLU A 11 24.76 14.23 -26.49
N ARG A 12 23.97 13.62 -27.38
CA ARG A 12 22.73 12.92 -27.01
C ARG A 12 22.99 11.77 -26.05
N ASN A 13 24.01 10.96 -26.29
CA ASN A 13 24.37 9.86 -25.39
C ASN A 13 24.84 10.37 -24.02
N THR A 14 25.53 11.50 -23.97
CA THR A 14 25.97 12.11 -22.72
C THR A 14 24.77 12.59 -21.90
N VAL A 15 23.81 13.28 -22.53
CA VAL A 15 22.57 13.72 -21.87
C VAL A 15 21.76 12.52 -21.37
N LEU A 16 21.69 11.44 -22.14
CA LEU A 16 21.02 10.20 -21.72
C LEU A 16 21.73 9.56 -20.52
N ALA A 17 23.06 9.51 -20.52
CA ALA A 17 23.84 8.99 -19.40
C ALA A 17 23.65 9.84 -18.13
N GLU A 18 23.67 11.16 -18.25
CA GLU A 18 23.42 12.08 -17.14
C GLU A 18 22.01 11.93 -16.57
N ALA A 19 21.00 11.86 -17.45
CA ALA A 19 19.61 11.65 -17.05
C ALA A 19 19.42 10.32 -16.33
N PHE A 20 20.07 9.25 -16.81
CA PHE A 20 20.06 7.95 -16.16
C PHE A 20 20.71 8.01 -14.77
N CYS A 21 21.91 8.56 -14.65
CA CYS A 21 22.61 8.72 -13.37
C CYS A 21 21.80 9.55 -12.37
N ALA A 22 21.17 10.64 -12.82
CA ALA A 22 20.30 11.45 -11.97
C ALA A 22 19.03 10.70 -11.53
N SER A 23 18.51 9.78 -12.35
CA SER A 23 17.38 8.91 -11.98
C SER A 23 17.79 7.85 -10.97
N ASP A 24 18.92 7.17 -11.19
CA ASP A 24 19.44 6.13 -10.29
C ASP A 24 19.72 6.70 -8.90
N GLU A 25 20.33 7.88 -8.84
CA GLU A 25 20.62 8.54 -7.57
C GLU A 25 19.33 8.97 -6.83
N ARG A 26 18.27 9.34 -7.55
CA ARG A 26 16.95 9.57 -6.93
C ARG A 26 16.36 8.29 -6.36
N MET A 27 16.47 7.18 -7.08
CA MET A 27 16.02 5.86 -6.61
C MET A 27 16.80 5.42 -5.36
N ARG A 28 18.12 5.59 -5.34
CA ARG A 28 18.96 5.29 -4.18
C ARG A 28 18.56 6.08 -2.94
N ARG A 29 18.27 7.38 -3.10
CA ARG A 29 17.79 8.24 -1.99
C ARG A 29 16.40 7.81 -1.51
N ALA A 30 15.50 7.48 -2.43
CA ALA A 30 14.17 6.99 -2.07
C ALA A 30 14.27 5.68 -1.27
N GLN A 31 15.13 4.75 -1.70
CA GLN A 31 15.37 3.51 -0.96
C GLN A 31 15.94 3.78 0.43
N ALA A 32 16.92 4.67 0.56
CA ALA A 32 17.49 5.02 1.85
C ALA A 32 16.43 5.59 2.82
N LEU A 33 15.49 6.40 2.32
CA LEU A 33 14.38 6.92 3.12
C LEU A 33 13.38 5.82 3.53
N LEU A 34 13.07 4.87 2.64
CA LEU A 34 12.24 3.72 2.98
C LEU A 34 12.89 2.86 4.06
N ASP A 35 14.19 2.60 3.95
CA ASP A 35 14.93 1.83 4.95
C ASP A 35 14.97 2.55 6.31
N GLU A 36 15.18 3.87 6.32
CA GLU A 36 15.16 4.68 7.53
C GLU A 36 13.77 4.68 8.21
N THR A 37 12.72 4.90 7.44
CA THR A 37 11.33 4.88 7.94
C THR A 37 10.92 3.50 8.42
N GLN A 38 11.35 2.44 7.74
CA GLN A 38 11.13 1.06 8.20
C GLN A 38 11.88 0.78 9.51
N ALA A 39 13.11 1.27 9.66
CA ALA A 39 13.88 1.15 10.90
C ALA A 39 13.23 1.94 12.05
N GLU A 40 12.69 3.13 11.78
CA GLU A 40 11.95 3.94 12.75
C GLU A 40 10.64 3.26 13.19
N ARG A 41 9.88 2.70 12.24
CA ARG A 41 8.69 1.88 12.54
C ARG A 41 9.06 0.69 13.43
N SER A 42 10.14 -0.03 13.10
CA SER A 42 10.62 -1.17 13.90
C SER A 42 11.00 -0.74 15.32
N ARG A 43 11.72 0.38 15.47
CA ARG A 43 12.06 0.99 16.76
C ARG A 43 10.83 1.35 17.59
N THR A 44 9.82 1.94 16.97
CA THR A 44 8.56 2.31 17.64
C THR A 44 7.76 1.08 18.06
N LEU A 45 7.68 0.05 17.20
CA LEU A 45 7.03 -1.22 17.51
C LEU A 45 7.73 -1.93 18.68
N ALA A 46 9.07 -1.95 18.68
CA ALA A 46 9.85 -2.51 19.76
C ALA A 46 9.64 -1.76 21.09
N ALA A 47 9.58 -0.43 21.04
CA ALA A 47 9.27 0.40 22.21
C ALA A 47 7.90 0.03 22.81
N PHE A 48 6.87 -0.06 21.96
CA PHE A 48 5.53 -0.47 22.37
C PHE A 48 5.51 -1.90 22.97
N ALA A 49 6.22 -2.83 22.32
CA ALA A 49 6.37 -4.21 22.78
C ALA A 49 7.04 -4.33 24.15
N VAL A 50 8.03 -3.49 24.43
CA VAL A 50 8.70 -3.52 25.74
C VAL A 50 7.86 -2.84 26.82
N THR A 51 7.05 -1.83 26.47
CA THR A 51 6.15 -1.19 27.44
C THR A 51 5.00 -2.08 27.87
N VAL A 52 4.39 -2.81 26.93
CA VAL A 52 3.27 -3.72 27.22
C VAL A 52 3.78 -5.04 27.80
N GLY A 53 4.90 -5.55 27.29
CA GLY A 53 5.52 -6.79 27.77
C GLY A 53 4.95 -8.07 27.16
N ASP A 54 3.98 -7.98 26.26
CA ASP A 54 3.43 -9.11 25.51
C ASP A 54 3.44 -8.84 23.99
N ASP A 55 4.11 -9.71 23.23
CA ASP A 55 4.17 -9.61 21.77
C ASP A 55 2.84 -10.02 21.12
N GLY A 56 2.15 -11.00 21.69
CA GLY A 56 0.92 -11.59 21.12
C GLY A 56 -0.20 -10.56 21.07
N SER A 57 -0.49 -9.92 22.20
CA SER A 57 -1.51 -8.87 22.29
C SER A 57 -1.26 -7.70 21.32
N ILE A 58 0.01 -7.33 21.11
CA ILE A 58 0.36 -6.23 20.19
C ILE A 58 0.22 -6.67 18.74
N ALA A 59 0.63 -7.90 18.44
CA ALA A 59 0.46 -8.49 17.13
C ALA A 59 -1.02 -8.53 16.74
N ASP A 60 -1.87 -9.01 17.65
CA ASP A 60 -3.32 -9.04 17.47
C ASP A 60 -3.92 -7.62 17.34
N LEU A 61 -3.47 -6.66 18.15
CA LEU A 61 -3.93 -5.26 18.09
C LEU A 61 -3.57 -4.57 16.77
N MET A 62 -2.36 -4.81 16.27
CA MET A 62 -1.83 -4.15 15.07
C MET A 62 -2.08 -4.93 13.78
N GLY A 63 -2.71 -6.11 13.86
CA GLY A 63 -2.87 -7.02 12.72
C GLY A 63 -1.54 -7.52 12.14
N LEU A 64 -0.51 -7.62 12.97
CA LEU A 64 0.83 -8.06 12.58
C LEU A 64 1.07 -9.51 13.02
N ASN A 65 2.12 -10.13 12.49
CA ASN A 65 2.57 -11.43 13.00
C ASN A 65 3.35 -11.26 14.31
N GLU A 66 3.09 -12.08 15.33
CA GLU A 66 3.86 -12.08 16.59
C GLU A 66 5.37 -12.20 16.35
N ARG A 67 5.76 -12.95 15.31
CA ARG A 67 7.16 -13.07 14.88
C ARG A 67 7.78 -11.72 14.51
N GLU A 68 7.04 -10.84 13.85
CA GLU A 68 7.51 -9.51 13.45
C GLU A 68 7.75 -8.62 14.66
N VAL A 69 6.81 -8.59 15.61
CA VAL A 69 6.95 -7.82 16.87
C VAL A 69 8.17 -8.32 17.66
N ARG A 70 8.31 -9.64 17.77
CA ARG A 70 9.45 -10.27 18.43
C ARG A 70 10.77 -9.96 17.73
N LEU A 71 10.79 -9.93 16.39
CA LEU A 71 11.97 -9.58 15.60
C LEU A 71 12.35 -8.10 15.77
N ALA A 72 11.38 -7.20 15.73
CA ALA A 72 11.60 -5.77 16.00
C ALA A 72 12.25 -5.57 17.37
N ARG A 73 11.72 -6.21 18.41
CA ARG A 73 12.33 -6.13 19.76
C ARG A 73 13.73 -6.73 19.83
N ARG A 74 14.01 -7.83 19.11
CA ARG A 74 15.35 -8.45 19.07
C ARG A 74 16.37 -7.61 18.32
N THR A 75 15.97 -6.98 17.22
CA THR A 75 16.84 -6.17 16.35
C THR A 75 17.17 -4.82 16.99
N VAL A 76 16.19 -4.16 17.60
CA VAL A 76 16.37 -2.87 18.30
C VAL A 76 17.05 -3.06 19.65
N GLY A 77 16.82 -4.20 20.31
CA GLY A 77 17.36 -4.45 21.63
C GLY A 77 16.54 -3.80 22.75
N ARG A 78 16.67 -4.37 23.96
CA ARG A 78 15.78 -4.04 25.08
C ARG A 78 16.05 -2.65 25.67
N THR A 79 17.31 -2.21 25.71
CA THR A 79 17.70 -0.92 26.29
C THR A 79 17.25 0.24 25.41
N ASP A 80 17.52 0.15 24.11
CA ASP A 80 17.16 1.20 23.15
C ASP A 80 15.65 1.34 22.99
N ALA A 81 14.93 0.21 22.94
CA ALA A 81 13.47 0.21 22.93
C ALA A 81 12.88 0.89 24.18
N ARG A 82 13.44 0.67 25.37
CA ARG A 82 13.01 1.36 26.60
C ARG A 82 13.31 2.85 26.56
N SER A 83 14.51 3.24 26.14
CA SER A 83 14.87 4.66 26.05
C SER A 83 13.96 5.40 25.06
N LEU A 84 13.62 4.76 23.93
CA LEU A 84 12.67 5.34 22.98
C LEU A 84 11.25 5.40 23.54
N ALA A 85 10.77 4.35 24.22
CA ALA A 85 9.47 4.37 24.88
C ALA A 85 9.37 5.53 25.89
N GLU A 86 10.38 5.71 26.73
CA GLU A 86 10.44 6.79 27.71
C GLU A 86 10.40 8.16 27.02
N LYS A 87 11.21 8.38 25.97
CA LYS A 87 11.20 9.63 25.19
C LYS A 87 9.85 9.92 24.56
N LEU A 88 9.17 8.91 24.01
CA LEU A 88 7.84 9.07 23.43
C LEU A 88 6.83 9.45 24.52
N LEU A 89 6.80 8.72 25.64
CA LEU A 89 5.92 9.02 26.77
C LEU A 89 6.17 10.42 27.33
N SER A 90 7.43 10.83 27.54
CA SER A 90 7.77 12.18 28.00
C SER A 90 7.27 13.26 27.05
N ARG A 91 7.41 13.07 25.73
CA ARG A 91 6.91 14.01 24.71
C ARG A 91 5.38 14.11 24.72
N PHE A 92 4.67 13.01 24.93
CA PHE A 92 3.21 13.01 25.04
C PHE A 92 2.73 13.62 26.36
N SER A 93 3.41 13.36 27.47
CA SER A 93 3.10 13.96 28.77
C SER A 93 3.33 15.47 28.79
N SER A 94 4.40 15.98 28.16
CA SER A 94 4.63 17.43 28.05
C SER A 94 3.60 18.13 27.16
N ARG A 95 3.21 17.51 26.04
CA ARG A 95 2.14 17.99 25.15
C ARG A 95 0.78 18.04 25.86
N ALA A 96 0.47 17.03 26.69
CA ALA A 96 -0.77 16.99 27.47
C ALA A 96 -0.79 18.03 28.61
N GLY A 97 0.38 18.33 29.21
CA GLY A 97 0.52 19.36 30.25
C GLY A 97 0.39 20.79 29.73
N GLU A 98 0.90 21.09 28.54
CA GLU A 98 0.73 22.41 27.90
C GLU A 98 -0.70 22.64 27.40
N SER A 99 -1.41 21.59 26.96
CA SER A 99 -2.81 21.71 26.53
C SER A 99 -3.81 21.86 27.70
N ALA A 100 -3.37 21.65 28.95
CA ALA A 100 -4.17 21.86 30.15
C ALA A 100 -3.93 23.22 30.83
N ALA A 101 -3.00 24.03 30.29
CA ALA A 101 -2.65 25.35 30.81
C ALA A 101 -2.95 26.44 29.77
N GLU A 102 -4.20 26.52 29.32
CA GLU A 102 -4.75 27.74 28.70
C GLU A 102 -5.85 28.30 29.63
N PRO A 103 -5.56 29.31 30.47
CA PRO A 103 -6.61 30.16 31.00
C PRO A 103 -7.20 30.95 29.83
N ALA A 104 -8.52 30.82 29.66
CA ALA A 104 -9.33 31.62 28.78
C ALA A 104 -8.94 33.11 28.85
N ALA A 105 -8.34 33.63 27.78
CA ALA A 105 -8.23 35.05 27.52
C ALA A 105 -8.48 35.27 26.02
N ALA A 106 -9.76 35.17 25.65
CA ALA A 106 -10.24 35.67 24.37
C ALA A 106 -10.00 37.19 24.31
N PRO A 107 -9.45 37.75 23.22
CA PRO A 107 -9.60 39.17 22.97
C PRO A 107 -11.05 39.43 22.57
N GLU A 108 -11.80 40.04 23.49
CA GLU A 108 -13.14 40.58 23.26
C GLU A 108 -13.14 41.51 22.05
N ASN A 109 -13.85 41.11 20.99
CA ASN A 109 -14.31 42.03 19.96
C ASN A 109 -15.85 42.07 20.06
N PRO A 110 -16.46 43.15 20.59
CA PRO A 110 -17.90 43.18 20.82
C PRO A 110 -18.66 43.41 19.50
N LEU A 111 -19.23 42.35 18.94
CA LEU A 111 -20.32 42.44 17.95
C LEU A 111 -21.67 42.47 18.70
N PRO A 112 -22.56 43.46 18.45
CA PRO A 112 -23.84 43.56 19.13
C PRO A 112 -24.80 42.42 18.75
N ARG A 113 -25.35 41.75 19.76
CA ARG A 113 -26.39 40.72 19.64
C ARG A 113 -27.77 41.39 19.74
N PRO A 114 -28.66 41.31 18.74
CA PRO A 114 -30.05 41.71 18.93
C PRO A 114 -30.83 40.60 19.66
N ALA A 115 -31.74 41.06 20.50
CA ALA A 115 -32.51 40.29 21.47
C ALA A 115 -33.62 39.43 20.84
N ASP A 116 -33.91 38.34 21.55
CA ASP A 116 -35.21 37.69 21.77
C ASP A 116 -36.37 38.14 20.86
N GLU A 117 -36.76 37.31 19.91
CA GLU A 117 -38.10 37.37 19.30
C GLU A 117 -38.66 35.95 19.07
N THR A 118 -39.81 35.74 19.68
CA THR A 118 -40.64 34.54 19.78
C THR A 118 -40.88 33.79 18.45
N PRO A 119 -40.85 32.45 18.41
CA PRO A 119 -41.07 31.69 17.18
C PRO A 119 -42.55 31.69 16.74
N PRO A 120 -42.87 31.95 15.46
CA PRO A 120 -44.21 31.73 14.92
C PRO A 120 -44.51 30.23 14.69
N PRO A 121 -45.78 29.81 14.76
CA PRO A 121 -46.19 28.40 14.70
C PRO A 121 -46.05 27.78 13.29
N PRO A 122 -45.82 26.45 13.19
CA PRO A 122 -45.67 25.76 11.92
C PRO A 122 -47.01 25.61 11.15
N PRO A 123 -47.02 25.74 9.81
CA PRO A 123 -48.20 25.45 8.99
C PRO A 123 -48.50 23.94 8.94
N LYS A 124 -49.80 23.62 9.03
CA LYS A 124 -50.39 22.27 9.10
C LYS A 124 -50.12 21.42 7.84
N ALA A 125 -49.79 20.15 8.05
CA ALA A 125 -49.73 19.11 7.04
C ALA A 125 -51.14 18.72 6.51
N PRO A 126 -51.32 18.48 5.20
CA PRO A 126 -52.48 17.78 4.67
C PRO A 126 -52.33 16.24 4.79
N GLN A 127 -53.42 15.59 5.24
CA GLN A 127 -53.60 14.13 5.40
C GLN A 127 -53.68 13.34 4.07
N PRO A 128 -53.55 11.99 4.11
CA PRO A 128 -53.41 11.11 2.93
C PRO A 128 -54.70 10.43 2.39
N ALA A 129 -54.56 9.84 1.19
CA ALA A 129 -55.34 8.80 0.45
C ALA A 129 -56.41 9.27 -0.58
N PRO A 130 -56.80 8.49 -1.64
CA PRO A 130 -56.50 7.07 -2.01
C PRO A 130 -56.09 6.79 -3.50
N PRO A 131 -55.76 5.53 -3.94
CA PRO A 131 -55.64 5.08 -5.36
C PRO A 131 -57.02 4.62 -5.93
N PRO A 132 -57.29 4.32 -7.23
CA PRO A 132 -56.47 3.73 -8.33
C PRO A 132 -56.63 4.48 -9.70
N THR A 133 -56.04 4.07 -10.84
CA THR A 133 -56.68 3.26 -11.93
C THR A 133 -55.72 3.16 -13.14
N ALA A 134 -55.57 1.98 -13.76
CA ALA A 134 -54.86 1.73 -15.04
C ALA A 134 -55.68 2.18 -16.27
N PRO A 135 -55.10 2.38 -17.48
CA PRO A 135 -55.18 1.37 -18.57
C PRO A 135 -54.01 1.49 -19.62
N PRO A 136 -54.10 0.95 -20.86
CA PRO A 136 -53.78 -0.42 -21.27
C PRO A 136 -52.60 -0.54 -22.26
N ALA A 137 -52.20 -1.79 -22.55
CA ALA A 137 -51.21 -2.20 -23.55
C ALA A 137 -51.51 -1.75 -25.01
N PRO A 138 -50.52 -1.83 -25.91
CA PRO A 138 -50.69 -2.78 -27.01
C PRO A 138 -49.46 -3.61 -27.41
N VAL A 139 -49.78 -4.87 -27.66
CA VAL A 139 -49.22 -5.93 -28.52
C VAL A 139 -48.27 -5.50 -29.65
N SER A 140 -47.14 -6.21 -29.83
CA SER A 140 -46.76 -6.89 -31.10
C SER A 140 -45.36 -7.53 -31.03
N ALA A 141 -45.31 -8.86 -31.13
CA ALA A 141 -44.24 -9.64 -31.77
C ALA A 141 -44.42 -9.55 -33.31
N PRO A 142 -43.46 -9.90 -34.22
CA PRO A 142 -42.49 -11.00 -34.15
C PRO A 142 -41.06 -10.72 -34.68
N ALA A 143 -40.19 -11.72 -34.51
CA ALA A 143 -38.85 -11.90 -35.11
C ALA A 143 -38.92 -12.25 -36.62
N PRO A 144 -37.85 -12.70 -37.33
CA PRO A 144 -36.41 -12.37 -37.36
C PRO A 144 -35.87 -12.10 -38.82
N ALA A 145 -34.55 -11.88 -38.93
CA ALA A 145 -33.62 -12.49 -39.92
C ALA A 145 -32.96 -11.62 -41.04
N THR A 146 -31.64 -11.84 -41.16
CA THR A 146 -30.82 -11.98 -42.40
C THR A 146 -29.96 -10.78 -42.89
N THR A 147 -28.66 -10.88 -42.59
CA THR A 147 -27.46 -10.78 -43.47
C THR A 147 -27.29 -9.61 -44.46
N GLY A 148 -26.17 -8.88 -44.36
CA GLY A 148 -25.74 -7.93 -45.40
C GLY A 148 -24.46 -7.13 -45.12
N THR A 149 -23.33 -7.71 -45.53
CA THR A 149 -21.98 -7.20 -45.88
C THR A 149 -21.75 -5.70 -46.27
N LEU A 150 -20.56 -5.22 -45.87
CA LEU A 150 -19.65 -4.16 -46.42
C LEU A 150 -19.74 -2.67 -45.98
N ALA A 151 -18.61 -2.23 -45.39
CA ALA A 151 -17.84 -0.98 -45.57
C ALA A 151 -18.51 0.39 -45.37
N TYR A 152 -17.95 1.19 -44.44
CA TYR A 152 -17.42 2.56 -44.64
C TYR A 152 -17.11 3.24 -43.28
N ILE A 153 -15.92 3.84 -43.15
CA ILE A 153 -15.53 4.84 -42.13
C ILE A 153 -15.17 6.12 -42.93
N PRO A 154 -15.27 7.38 -42.46
CA PRO A 154 -15.65 7.91 -41.14
C PRO A 154 -16.76 9.00 -41.19
N SER A 155 -17.39 9.31 -40.05
CA SER A 155 -17.89 10.68 -39.82
C SER A 155 -17.95 10.99 -38.32
N GLN A 156 -17.25 12.06 -37.93
CA GLN A 156 -17.18 12.59 -36.56
C GLN A 156 -18.43 13.43 -36.24
N SER A 157 -19.01 13.23 -35.05
CA SER A 157 -19.82 14.19 -34.26
C SER A 157 -19.98 13.66 -32.81
N PRO A 158 -20.02 14.49 -31.75
CA PRO A 158 -19.61 14.13 -30.38
C PRO A 158 -20.78 13.82 -29.41
N PRO A 159 -20.49 13.63 -28.10
CA PRO A 159 -20.57 12.36 -27.40
C PRO A 159 -22.00 12.01 -26.97
N VAL A 160 -22.47 10.82 -27.34
CA VAL A 160 -23.46 10.15 -26.50
C VAL A 160 -22.62 9.43 -25.45
N GLU A 161 -22.82 9.77 -24.18
CA GLU A 161 -22.39 8.93 -23.05
C GLU A 161 -23.10 7.58 -23.22
N VAL A 162 -22.51 6.72 -24.05
CA VAL A 162 -22.79 5.32 -24.03
C VAL A 162 -22.21 4.89 -22.70
N GLU A 163 -23.08 4.74 -21.71
CA GLU A 163 -22.81 3.98 -20.51
C GLU A 163 -22.30 2.63 -21.00
N ASN A 164 -20.97 2.53 -21.12
CA ASN A 164 -20.26 1.37 -21.62
C ASN A 164 -20.46 0.31 -20.56
N THR A 165 -21.60 -0.38 -20.65
CA THR A 165 -21.93 -1.56 -19.89
C THR A 165 -20.97 -2.63 -20.39
N VAL A 166 -19.80 -2.67 -19.76
CA VAL A 166 -18.75 -3.63 -20.07
C VAL A 166 -19.30 -5.02 -19.79
N ILE A 167 -19.55 -5.78 -20.85
CA ILE A 167 -19.89 -7.20 -20.74
C ILE A 167 -18.59 -7.95 -20.45
N TRP A 168 -18.40 -8.36 -19.20
CA TRP A 168 -17.21 -9.09 -18.78
C TRP A 168 -17.13 -10.45 -19.48
N SER A 169 -16.00 -10.69 -20.15
CA SER A 169 -15.72 -11.97 -20.80
C SER A 169 -14.73 -12.79 -19.97
N PRO A 170 -14.76 -14.14 -20.03
CA PRO A 170 -13.82 -15.00 -19.31
C PRO A 170 -12.34 -14.73 -19.63
N SER A 171 -12.06 -14.25 -20.85
CA SER A 171 -10.72 -13.86 -21.27
C SER A 171 -10.23 -12.61 -20.54
N MET A 172 -11.13 -11.65 -20.26
CA MET A 172 -10.80 -10.44 -19.50
C MET A 172 -10.54 -10.80 -18.02
N ASP A 173 -11.31 -11.71 -17.45
CA ASP A 173 -11.06 -12.21 -16.10
C ASP A 173 -9.71 -12.92 -16.00
N SER A 174 -9.29 -13.64 -17.04
CA SER A 174 -7.98 -14.29 -17.10
C SER A 174 -6.83 -13.28 -17.14
N VAL A 175 -7.00 -12.16 -17.86
CA VAL A 175 -6.04 -11.05 -17.86
C VAL A 175 -5.97 -10.41 -16.47
N LEU A 176 -7.10 -10.24 -15.80
CA LEU A 176 -7.13 -9.72 -14.43
C LEU A 176 -6.42 -10.65 -13.45
N LEU A 177 -6.72 -11.94 -13.48
CA LEU A 177 -6.08 -12.96 -12.65
C LEU A 177 -4.57 -12.98 -12.86
N TRP A 178 -4.12 -12.96 -14.11
CA TRP A 178 -2.70 -12.94 -14.44
C TRP A 178 -2.02 -11.63 -14.02
N SER A 179 -2.69 -10.48 -14.25
CA SER A 179 -2.18 -9.17 -13.83
C SER A 179 -2.05 -9.08 -12.32
N TRP A 180 -2.98 -9.68 -11.59
CA TRP A 180 -2.98 -9.76 -10.14
C TRP A 180 -1.86 -10.66 -9.61
N GLU A 181 -1.68 -11.85 -10.19
CA GLU A 181 -0.57 -12.77 -9.84
C GLU A 181 0.81 -12.15 -10.15
N SER A 182 0.89 -11.38 -11.23
CA SER A 182 2.13 -10.72 -11.68
C SER A 182 2.41 -9.40 -10.96
N GLY A 183 1.47 -8.89 -10.15
CA GLY A 183 1.60 -7.60 -9.46
C GLY A 183 1.59 -6.37 -10.39
N LEU A 184 0.96 -6.48 -11.56
CA LEU A 184 0.87 -5.41 -12.54
C LEU A 184 -0.16 -4.34 -12.10
N ASP A 185 0.15 -3.07 -12.35
CA ASP A 185 -0.74 -1.97 -11.98
C ASP A 185 -2.07 -2.00 -12.76
N LEU A 186 -3.17 -2.04 -12.02
CA LEU A 186 -4.54 -2.09 -12.54
C LEU A 186 -4.89 -0.86 -13.38
N GLN A 187 -4.26 0.29 -13.11
CA GLN A 187 -4.46 1.50 -13.93
C GLN A 187 -3.85 1.35 -15.32
N THR A 188 -2.73 0.64 -15.42
CA THR A 188 -2.12 0.30 -16.71
C THR A 188 -2.99 -0.73 -17.46
N VAL A 189 -3.50 -1.77 -16.77
CA VAL A 189 -4.42 -2.74 -17.39
C VAL A 189 -5.70 -2.07 -17.91
N ALA A 190 -6.25 -1.13 -17.14
CA ALA A 190 -7.44 -0.37 -17.53
C ALA A 190 -7.19 0.46 -18.79
N ALA A 191 -6.04 1.14 -18.88
CA ALA A 191 -5.65 1.92 -20.05
C ALA A 191 -5.49 1.04 -21.31
N GLU A 192 -4.85 -0.13 -21.17
CA GLU A 192 -4.63 -1.08 -22.27
C GLU A 192 -5.93 -1.73 -22.76
N LEU A 193 -6.87 -2.01 -21.86
CA LEU A 193 -8.18 -2.56 -22.20
C LEU A 193 -9.18 -1.47 -22.64
N GLY A 194 -8.82 -0.19 -22.54
CA GLY A 194 -9.71 0.93 -22.81
C GLY A 194 -10.91 1.00 -21.85
N LEU A 195 -10.75 0.48 -20.62
CA LEU A 195 -11.80 0.40 -19.62
C LEU A 195 -11.59 1.43 -18.52
N GLU A 196 -12.68 1.79 -17.85
CA GLU A 196 -12.59 2.62 -16.66
C GLU A 196 -12.01 1.81 -15.50
N VAL A 197 -11.05 2.39 -14.78
CA VAL A 197 -10.43 1.79 -13.58
C VAL A 197 -11.48 1.37 -12.56
N ARG A 198 -12.55 2.17 -12.40
CA ARG A 198 -13.65 1.87 -11.47
C ARG A 198 -14.36 0.56 -11.83
N THR A 199 -14.65 0.34 -13.11
CA THR A 199 -15.29 -0.90 -13.59
C THR A 199 -14.38 -2.10 -13.37
N LEU A 200 -13.08 -1.91 -13.57
CA LEU A 200 -12.07 -2.95 -13.35
C LEU A 200 -11.94 -3.32 -11.86
N LEU A 201 -11.94 -2.32 -10.97
CA LEU A 201 -11.94 -2.54 -9.52
C LEU A 201 -13.20 -3.25 -9.02
N MET A 202 -14.37 -2.90 -9.56
CA MET A 202 -15.62 -3.60 -9.24
C MET A 202 -15.55 -5.08 -9.61
N ARG A 203 -14.99 -5.40 -10.78
CA ARG A 203 -14.82 -6.80 -11.19
C ARG A 203 -13.76 -7.55 -10.38
N VAL A 204 -12.65 -6.88 -10.07
CA VAL A 204 -11.63 -7.44 -9.17
C VAL A 204 -12.25 -7.76 -7.80
N GLN A 205 -13.12 -6.90 -7.28
CA GLN A 205 -13.86 -7.18 -6.05
C GLN A 205 -14.80 -8.39 -6.19
N GLU A 206 -15.50 -8.54 -7.32
CA GLU A 206 -16.32 -9.73 -7.61
C GLU A 206 -15.48 -11.01 -7.66
N LEU A 207 -14.36 -11.00 -8.39
CA LEU A 207 -13.43 -12.14 -8.48
C LEU A 207 -12.78 -12.49 -7.13
N ALA A 208 -12.57 -11.50 -6.26
CA ALA A 208 -12.11 -11.71 -4.89
C ALA A 208 -13.21 -12.34 -4.01
N ASN A 209 -14.46 -11.90 -4.17
CA ASN A 209 -15.62 -12.49 -3.49
C ASN A 209 -15.86 -13.95 -3.94
N ASP A 210 -15.61 -14.25 -5.21
CA ASP A 210 -15.66 -15.60 -5.79
C ASP A 210 -14.48 -16.48 -5.36
N GLY A 211 -13.49 -15.92 -4.64
CA GLY A 211 -12.32 -16.63 -4.14
C GLY A 211 -11.26 -16.94 -5.20
N LEU A 212 -11.37 -16.35 -6.40
CA LEU A 212 -10.44 -16.56 -7.50
C LEU A 212 -9.16 -15.72 -7.34
N LEU A 213 -9.28 -14.55 -6.74
CA LEU A 213 -8.13 -13.72 -6.36
C LEU A 213 -7.71 -14.08 -4.93
N THR A 214 -7.10 -15.25 -4.77
CA THR A 214 -6.44 -15.55 -3.50
C THR A 214 -5.25 -14.60 -3.35
N LEU A 215 -5.24 -13.83 -2.26
CA LEU A 215 -4.04 -13.11 -1.84
C LEU A 215 -2.98 -14.19 -1.66
N ALA A 216 -2.00 -14.25 -2.57
CA ALA A 216 -0.87 -15.16 -2.43
C ALA A 216 -0.18 -14.80 -1.12
N THR A 217 -0.52 -15.54 -0.06
CA THR A 217 0.29 -15.60 1.15
C THR A 217 1.65 -16.10 0.67
N PRO A 218 2.76 -15.36 0.91
CA PRO A 218 4.07 -15.87 0.53
C PRO A 218 4.24 -17.21 1.23
N VAL A 219 4.27 -18.28 0.43
CA VAL A 219 4.50 -19.65 0.88
C VAL A 219 5.86 -19.65 1.55
N ALA A 220 5.84 -19.55 2.87
CA ALA A 220 6.96 -19.91 3.70
C ALA A 220 7.25 -21.38 3.43
N ASP A 221 8.42 -21.59 2.84
CA ASP A 221 9.09 -22.86 2.58
C ASP A 221 8.96 -23.81 3.79
N VAL A 222 7.96 -24.70 3.75
CA VAL A 222 7.86 -25.85 4.64
C VAL A 222 8.55 -27.01 3.94
N GLY A 223 9.80 -27.29 4.35
CA GLY A 223 10.35 -28.61 4.04
C GLY A 223 11.85 -28.83 4.04
N ARG A 224 12.60 -28.46 5.10
CA ARG A 224 13.75 -29.30 5.52
C ARG A 224 13.78 -29.53 7.02
N SER A 225 13.02 -30.55 7.39
CA SER A 225 13.29 -31.52 8.45
C SER A 225 14.80 -31.72 8.72
N GLY A 226 15.19 -31.80 10.00
CA GLY A 226 16.55 -32.21 10.35
C GLY A 226 16.91 -32.09 11.81
N ARG A 227 16.20 -32.83 12.69
CA ARG A 227 16.64 -33.13 14.07
C ARG A 227 18.15 -33.47 14.10
N HIS A 228 18.96 -32.76 14.89
CA HIS A 228 20.06 -33.40 15.62
C HIS A 228 20.07 -32.88 17.06
N ARG A 229 19.63 -33.79 17.93
CA ARG A 229 19.64 -33.64 19.38
C ARG A 229 21.08 -33.51 19.85
N ARG A 230 21.23 -32.70 20.90
CA ARG A 230 22.42 -32.61 21.75
C ARG A 230 22.90 -34.00 22.14
N HIS A 231 24.15 -34.34 21.84
CA HIS A 231 24.92 -35.27 22.65
C HIS A 231 26.11 -34.50 23.22
N HIS A 232 26.09 -34.37 24.55
CA HIS A 232 27.27 -34.23 25.38
C HIS A 232 28.22 -35.40 25.08
N HIS A 233 29.46 -35.09 24.73
CA HIS A 233 30.63 -35.89 25.11
C HIS A 233 31.83 -34.95 25.16
N GLU A 234 32.12 -34.42 26.35
CA GLU A 234 33.49 -34.07 26.71
C GLU A 234 34.30 -35.36 26.68
N GLU A 235 35.43 -35.35 25.98
CA GLU A 235 36.75 -35.70 26.52
C GLU A 235 37.74 -35.97 25.37
N GLY A 236 38.90 -35.32 25.47
CA GLY A 236 40.13 -35.74 24.81
C GLY A 236 40.26 -35.37 23.33
N TYR A 237 40.71 -34.14 23.05
CA TYR A 237 41.84 -33.83 22.15
C TYR A 237 42.09 -32.32 22.20
N ALA A 238 42.37 -31.81 23.40
CA ALA A 238 43.04 -30.54 23.61
C ALA A 238 44.56 -30.78 23.54
N ALA A 239 45.10 -30.87 22.34
CA ALA A 239 46.51 -30.66 22.03
C ALA A 239 46.62 -30.59 20.51
N LEU A 240 47.54 -29.76 19.98
CA LEU A 240 47.81 -29.55 18.56
C LEU A 240 46.80 -28.57 17.89
N PHE A 241 46.91 -27.26 17.94
CA PHE A 241 48.08 -26.38 17.90
C PHE A 241 47.63 -24.97 18.28
N SER A 242 48.17 -24.41 19.37
CA SER A 242 48.09 -22.96 19.60
C SER A 242 49.13 -22.24 18.72
N PRO A 243 48.84 -21.01 18.26
CA PRO A 243 49.79 -20.17 17.55
C PRO A 243 50.73 -19.49 18.57
N THR A 244 52.04 -19.60 18.39
CA THR A 244 53.00 -18.75 19.10
C THR A 244 54.06 -18.26 18.13
N ALA A 245 54.12 -16.93 18.04
CA ALA A 245 55.01 -16.14 17.22
C ALA A 245 56.49 -16.32 17.57
N THR A 246 57.39 -16.20 16.58
CA THR A 246 58.78 -15.73 16.77
C THR A 246 59.35 -15.30 15.40
N PHE A 247 59.65 -14.00 15.24
CA PHE A 247 60.64 -13.44 14.29
C PHE A 247 62.05 -13.59 14.91
N PRO A 248 63.18 -13.67 14.17
CA PRO A 248 63.72 -12.51 13.46
C PRO A 248 64.58 -12.75 12.19
N THR A 249 64.76 -11.61 11.52
CA THR A 249 65.75 -11.20 10.52
C THR A 249 67.22 -11.34 10.97
N HIS A 250 68.08 -11.92 10.11
CA HIS A 250 69.50 -11.65 9.78
C HIS A 250 70.10 -12.95 9.19
N VAL A 251 70.96 -12.99 8.17
CA VAL A 251 72.34 -12.46 8.10
C VAL A 251 72.78 -12.36 6.62
N SER A 252 73.46 -11.26 6.27
CA SER A 252 74.31 -11.10 5.08
C SER A 252 75.65 -11.83 5.22
N TYR A 253 76.20 -12.32 4.11
CA TYR A 253 77.48 -11.86 3.53
C TYR A 253 77.53 -12.24 2.05
#